data_AF-A0A930N3Y6-F1
#
_entry.id   AF-A0A930N3Y6-F1
#
_cell.length_a   1.000
_cell.length_b   1.000
_cell.length_c   1.000
_cell.angle_alpha   90.00
_cell.angle_beta   90.00
_cell.angle_gamma   90.00
#
_symmetry.space_group_name_H-M   'P 1'
#
loop_
_entity.id
_entity.type
_entity.pdbx_description
1 polymer ?
#
loop_
_entity_poly.entity_id
_entity_poly.type
_entity_poly.pdbx_seq_one_letter_code
_entity_poly.pdbx_strand_id
1 'polypeptide(L)'
;MRTYRSQAAAWMLALGLSAGLVACGSKGDTPQPTPKPTPTPTPQPKPSPTPRTFEWATCDVLIKEGHDHGHGNMHGNNVRRGLFYPQEQRFTLRNDGGGKVTLTWEDKLKDMPYFQAHQGGALFGMLFTFKDAKGKRVNDVLTELSDHYQIFFTIAEKDATGAIHEVKDLRTDKPIAWDHYTKAKPSIPTTTLEQRTKAIFEYVYRDTKDPYYEMKGDGDAKDHLLRIPGTQNLNKIGMKGHFKFLDRDWDWDEKGSPSQLASFYLKISLKQSTGSKFFKHDQHGLISSESYQPEPSIQWTTVFEVLLPVRVIANKRDLLKYPNRYWSDMARAFKKTPEEMKENDETSEPGNDDSSFHM
;
A
#
# COMPACT_ATOMS: atom_id res chain seq x y z
N MET A 1 -37.17 17.58 -14.17
CA MET A 1 -38.47 16.95 -13.88
C MET A 1 -38.59 15.65 -14.68
N ARG A 2 -38.53 14.49 -14.01
CA ARG A 2 -39.40 13.34 -14.25
C ARG A 2 -39.04 12.28 -13.21
N THR A 3 -39.86 12.26 -12.17
CA THR A 3 -39.93 11.27 -11.12
C THR A 3 -40.51 9.97 -11.70
N TYR A 4 -39.97 8.82 -11.31
CA TYR A 4 -40.72 7.56 -11.37
C TYR A 4 -40.77 6.94 -9.98
N ARG A 5 -42.01 6.71 -9.58
CA ARG A 5 -42.48 6.28 -8.27
C ARG A 5 -42.31 4.76 -8.12
N SER A 6 -41.93 4.38 -6.91
CA SER A 6 -42.14 3.09 -6.27
C SER A 6 -43.61 2.84 -5.94
N GLN A 7 -44.08 1.60 -6.11
CA GLN A 7 -45.16 0.87 -5.39
C GLN A 7 -45.55 -0.33 -6.28
N ALA A 8 -45.97 -1.51 -5.81
CA ALA A 8 -46.27 -2.08 -4.50
C ALA A 8 -46.37 -3.61 -4.69
N ALA A 9 -46.31 -4.38 -3.60
CA ALA A 9 -46.99 -5.67 -3.55
C ALA A 9 -47.41 -5.94 -2.10
N ALA A 10 -48.67 -5.61 -1.82
CA ALA A 10 -49.36 -5.97 -0.59
C ALA A 10 -50.02 -7.35 -0.77
N TRP A 11 -49.93 -8.13 0.30
CA TRP A 11 -50.56 -9.43 0.49
C TRP A 11 -52.08 -9.30 0.56
N MET A 12 -52.83 -10.21 -0.08
CA MET A 12 -54.22 -10.49 0.22
C MET A 12 -54.51 -11.98 -0.02
N LEU A 13 -54.84 -12.66 1.07
CA LEU A 13 -55.41 -14.00 1.14
C LEU A 13 -56.91 -13.90 0.81
N ALA A 14 -57.45 -14.81 -0.01
CA ALA A 14 -58.89 -15.01 -0.12
C ALA A 14 -59.22 -16.50 -0.28
N LEU A 15 -60.00 -17.01 0.67
CA LEU A 15 -60.65 -18.32 0.72
C LEU A 15 -62.12 -18.16 0.31
N GLY A 16 -62.69 -19.18 -0.34
CA GLY A 16 -64.14 -19.37 -0.58
C GLY A 16 -64.38 -20.18 -1.87
N LEU A 17 -64.73 -21.49 -1.81
CA LEU A 17 -66.10 -22.05 -1.80
C LEU A 17 -66.98 -21.45 -2.92
N SER A 18 -67.67 -22.15 -3.82
CA SER A 18 -68.19 -23.53 -3.85
C SER A 18 -68.93 -23.81 -5.17
N ALA A 19 -69.04 -25.11 -5.50
CA ALA A 19 -70.12 -25.84 -6.19
C ALA A 19 -70.52 -25.52 -7.66
N GLY A 20 -70.51 -26.59 -8.46
CA GLY A 20 -71.22 -26.70 -9.75
C GLY A 20 -71.16 -28.14 -10.28
N LEU A 21 -72.17 -28.95 -9.96
CA LEU A 21 -72.43 -30.27 -10.55
C LEU A 21 -73.10 -30.09 -11.93
N VAL A 22 -72.59 -30.76 -12.97
CA VAL A 22 -73.40 -31.25 -14.10
C VAL A 22 -72.84 -32.60 -14.55
N ALA A 23 -73.70 -33.61 -14.56
CA ALA A 23 -73.45 -34.94 -15.07
C ALA A 23 -73.86 -35.06 -16.55
N CYS A 24 -73.14 -35.88 -17.32
CA CYS A 24 -73.69 -36.80 -18.34
C CYS A 24 -72.57 -37.50 -19.12
N GLY A 25 -72.75 -38.80 -19.40
CA GLY A 25 -72.17 -39.44 -20.59
C GLY A 25 -71.12 -40.53 -20.34
N SER A 26 -71.54 -41.78 -20.48
CA SER A 26 -70.71 -42.97 -20.51
C SER A 26 -69.98 -43.16 -21.84
N LYS A 27 -68.73 -43.66 -21.78
CA LYS A 27 -68.17 -44.77 -22.57
C LYS A 27 -66.69 -44.94 -22.21
N GLY A 28 -66.26 -46.20 -22.12
CA GLY A 28 -65.02 -46.58 -21.45
C GLY A 28 -63.74 -46.22 -22.19
N ASP A 29 -62.69 -46.02 -21.40
CA ASP A 29 -61.30 -46.03 -21.82
C ASP A 29 -60.44 -46.69 -20.74
N THR A 30 -59.54 -47.55 -21.20
CA THR A 30 -58.52 -48.29 -20.45
C THR A 30 -57.66 -47.42 -19.51
N PRO A 31 -57.25 -47.91 -18.32
CA PRO A 31 -56.40 -47.12 -17.43
C PRO A 31 -54.98 -46.93 -18.03
N GLN A 32 -54.65 -45.68 -18.30
CA GLN A 32 -53.33 -45.22 -18.74
C GLN A 32 -52.30 -45.38 -17.59
N PRO A 33 -51.10 -45.93 -17.82
CA PRO A 33 -50.09 -46.05 -16.77
C PRO A 33 -49.59 -44.68 -16.32
N THR A 34 -49.57 -44.47 -15.01
CA THR A 34 -49.07 -43.25 -14.37
C THR A 34 -47.56 -43.11 -14.60
N PRO A 35 -47.04 -41.94 -15.01
CA PRO A 35 -45.60 -41.73 -15.15
C PRO A 35 -44.90 -41.90 -13.80
N LYS A 36 -43.91 -42.79 -13.73
CA LYS A 36 -43.04 -42.93 -12.56
C LYS A 36 -42.28 -41.60 -12.35
N PRO A 37 -42.25 -41.03 -11.15
CA PRO A 37 -41.51 -39.79 -10.90
C PRO A 37 -40.02 -40.02 -11.18
N THR A 38 -39.49 -39.26 -12.13
CA THR A 38 -38.05 -39.19 -12.41
C THR A 38 -37.34 -38.66 -11.16
N PRO A 39 -36.32 -39.36 -10.63
CA PRO A 39 -35.57 -38.85 -9.50
C PRO A 39 -34.92 -37.50 -9.87
N THR A 40 -35.24 -36.47 -9.09
CA THR A 40 -34.59 -35.16 -9.20
C THR A 40 -33.09 -35.37 -8.96
N PRO A 41 -32.20 -34.96 -9.90
CA PRO A 41 -30.78 -35.06 -9.69
C PRO A 41 -30.40 -34.32 -8.41
N THR A 42 -29.75 -35.02 -7.49
CA THR A 42 -29.24 -34.45 -6.26
C THR A 42 -28.27 -33.32 -6.62
N PRO A 43 -28.43 -32.10 -6.07
CA PRO A 43 -27.51 -31.01 -6.34
C PRO A 43 -26.09 -31.47 -6.00
N GLN A 44 -25.21 -31.46 -6.99
CA GLN A 44 -23.80 -31.72 -6.79
C GLN A 44 -23.30 -30.71 -5.74
N PRO A 45 -22.60 -31.15 -4.68
CA PRO A 45 -22.13 -30.25 -3.64
C PRO A 45 -21.31 -29.15 -4.31
N LYS A 46 -21.73 -27.89 -4.09
CA LYS A 46 -20.99 -26.72 -4.53
C LYS A 46 -19.54 -26.90 -4.07
N PRO A 47 -18.53 -26.80 -4.94
CA PRO A 47 -17.14 -26.92 -4.53
C PRO A 47 -16.91 -25.98 -3.34
N SER A 48 -16.33 -26.51 -2.27
CA SER A 48 -15.91 -25.72 -1.12
C SER A 48 -15.08 -24.54 -1.63
N PRO A 49 -15.33 -23.30 -1.18
CA PRO A 49 -14.52 -22.16 -1.58
C PRO A 49 -13.05 -22.52 -1.41
N THR A 50 -12.26 -22.36 -2.47
CA THR A 50 -10.80 -22.44 -2.40
C THR A 50 -10.34 -21.56 -1.23
N PRO A 51 -9.43 -22.05 -0.36
CA PRO A 51 -8.87 -21.22 0.71
C PRO A 51 -8.41 -19.89 0.11
N ARG A 52 -8.92 -18.77 0.62
CA ARG A 52 -8.54 -17.42 0.16
C ARG A 52 -7.19 -16.99 0.70
N THR A 53 -6.33 -17.93 1.06
CA THR A 53 -5.03 -17.72 1.68
C THR A 53 -3.93 -18.07 0.70
N PHE A 54 -2.76 -17.47 0.89
CA PHE A 54 -1.55 -17.82 0.15
C PHE A 54 -0.47 -18.25 1.13
N GLU A 55 0.29 -19.27 0.75
CA GLU A 55 1.43 -19.76 1.53
C GLU A 55 2.65 -18.91 1.22
N TRP A 56 3.33 -18.42 2.26
CA TRP A 56 4.56 -17.65 2.13
C TRP A 56 5.47 -17.87 3.34
N ALA A 57 6.78 -17.87 3.09
CA ALA A 57 7.82 -18.06 4.10
C ALA A 57 8.70 -16.81 4.24
N THR A 58 9.00 -16.12 3.13
CA THR A 58 9.78 -14.88 3.15
C THR A 58 9.21 -13.82 2.24
N CYS A 59 9.53 -12.57 2.51
CA CYS A 59 9.26 -11.43 1.64
C CYS A 59 10.51 -10.57 1.54
N ASP A 60 11.09 -10.48 0.35
CA ASP A 60 12.19 -9.55 0.09
C ASP A 60 11.61 -8.18 -0.22
N VAL A 61 12.12 -7.16 0.47
CA VAL A 61 11.69 -5.78 0.31
C VAL A 61 12.85 -4.96 -0.21
N LEU A 62 12.65 -4.31 -1.35
CA LEU A 62 13.58 -3.34 -1.92
C LEU A 62 12.99 -1.93 -1.75
N ILE A 63 13.78 -1.05 -1.16
CA ILE A 63 13.55 0.40 -1.09
C ILE A 63 14.53 1.07 -2.05
N LYS A 64 14.03 1.97 -2.91
CA LYS A 64 14.87 2.73 -3.85
C LYS A 64 14.47 4.19 -3.93
N GLU A 65 15.44 5.09 -3.88
CA GLU A 65 15.23 6.52 -4.16
C GLU A 65 15.02 6.77 -5.66
N GLY A 66 14.16 7.72 -5.98
CA GLY A 66 13.87 8.15 -7.34
C GLY A 66 13.14 9.49 -7.37
N HIS A 67 12.61 9.84 -8.54
CA HIS A 67 11.96 11.12 -8.78
C HIS A 67 10.67 10.97 -9.58
N ASP A 68 9.79 11.97 -9.49
CA ASP A 68 8.48 11.97 -10.15
C ASP A 68 8.64 12.11 -11.68
N HIS A 69 7.85 11.33 -12.41
CA HIS A 69 7.68 11.38 -13.86
C HIS A 69 6.22 11.70 -14.25
N GLY A 70 5.43 12.22 -13.30
CA GLY A 70 4.06 12.68 -13.51
C GLY A 70 3.02 11.56 -13.46
N HIS A 71 1.75 11.89 -13.21
CA HIS A 71 0.66 10.89 -13.08
C HIS A 71 0.89 9.88 -11.94
N GLY A 72 1.65 10.34 -10.94
CA GLY A 72 2.21 9.53 -9.89
C GLY A 72 3.45 8.75 -10.28
N ASN A 73 3.84 8.64 -11.56
CA ASN A 73 5.02 7.88 -12.08
C ASN A 73 6.26 8.25 -11.30
N MET A 74 7.05 7.25 -10.95
CA MET A 74 8.33 7.48 -10.32
C MET A 74 9.34 6.82 -11.25
N HIS A 75 10.48 7.44 -11.47
CA HIS A 75 11.65 6.81 -12.10
C HIS A 75 12.72 6.60 -11.03
N GLY A 76 13.31 5.40 -11.00
CA GLY A 76 14.34 5.06 -10.02
C GLY A 76 15.62 5.80 -10.36
N ASN A 77 16.33 6.36 -9.38
CA ASN A 77 17.61 7.00 -9.67
C ASN A 77 18.66 5.93 -10.01
N ASN A 78 19.55 6.24 -10.97
CA ASN A 78 20.68 5.38 -11.27
C ASN A 78 21.51 5.12 -10.01
N VAL A 79 22.06 3.91 -9.90
CA VAL A 79 22.89 3.54 -8.75
C VAL A 79 24.34 3.99 -9.02
N ARG A 80 24.74 5.10 -8.40
CA ARG A 80 26.10 5.65 -8.47
C ARG A 80 27.05 4.81 -7.64
N ARG A 81 28.24 4.56 -8.17
CA ARG A 81 29.28 3.80 -7.47
C ARG A 81 30.05 4.72 -6.51
N GLY A 82 30.42 4.17 -5.35
CA GLY A 82 31.28 4.85 -4.39
C GLY A 82 30.59 5.87 -3.47
N LEU A 83 29.26 6.04 -3.55
CA LEU A 83 28.53 6.88 -2.60
C LEU A 83 28.58 6.31 -1.17
N PHE A 84 28.73 7.19 -0.19
CA PHE A 84 28.73 6.82 1.23
C PHE A 84 27.37 6.38 1.75
N TYR A 85 26.29 6.76 1.07
CA TYR A 85 24.94 6.45 1.47
C TYR A 85 24.26 5.50 0.47
N PRO A 86 23.38 4.60 0.97
CA PRO A 86 22.71 3.66 0.11
C PRO A 86 21.62 4.36 -0.70
N GLN A 87 21.61 4.11 -2.01
CA GLN A 87 20.53 4.50 -2.91
C GLN A 87 19.48 3.38 -3.07
N GLU A 88 19.88 2.15 -2.75
CA GLU A 88 19.01 0.98 -2.61
C GLU A 88 19.23 0.36 -1.24
N GLN A 89 18.13 0.09 -0.55
CA GLN A 89 18.15 -0.61 0.73
C GLN A 89 17.26 -1.84 0.64
N ARG A 90 17.73 -2.95 1.20
CA ARG A 90 17.04 -4.24 1.12
C ARG A 90 16.99 -4.89 2.50
N PHE A 91 15.85 -5.47 2.79
CA PHE A 91 15.65 -6.32 3.94
C PHE A 91 14.71 -7.46 3.58
N THR A 92 14.81 -8.55 4.33
CA THR A 92 13.92 -9.71 4.20
C THR A 92 13.06 -9.81 5.46
N LEU A 93 11.77 -10.04 5.25
CA LEU A 93 10.83 -10.47 6.29
C LEU A 93 10.74 -11.99 6.26
N ARG A 94 11.01 -12.66 7.38
CA ARG A 94 10.74 -14.08 7.57
C ARG A 94 9.43 -14.26 8.31
N ASN A 95 8.54 -15.11 7.80
CA ASN A 95 7.31 -15.50 8.49
C ASN A 95 7.64 -16.47 9.64
N ASP A 96 7.39 -16.04 10.88
CA ASP A 96 7.59 -16.86 12.08
C ASP A 96 6.28 -17.53 12.56
N GLY A 97 5.19 -17.37 11.81
CA GLY A 97 3.86 -17.84 12.17
C GLY A 97 3.10 -16.91 13.12
N GLY A 98 1.78 -17.12 13.21
CA GLY A 98 0.91 -16.37 14.13
C GLY A 98 0.88 -14.86 13.91
N GLY A 99 1.19 -14.39 12.69
CA GLY A 99 1.26 -12.97 12.35
C GLY A 99 2.58 -12.27 12.70
N LYS A 100 3.56 -13.01 13.22
CA LYS A 100 4.89 -12.48 13.58
C LYS A 100 5.86 -12.64 12.43
N VAL A 101 6.72 -11.63 12.27
CA VAL A 101 7.80 -11.65 11.29
C VAL A 101 9.11 -11.16 11.89
N THR A 102 10.21 -11.74 11.43
CA THR A 102 11.55 -11.25 11.71
C THR A 102 12.05 -10.44 10.52
N LEU A 103 12.46 -9.20 10.76
CA LEU A 103 13.11 -8.34 9.77
C LEU A 103 14.63 -8.54 9.84
N THR A 104 15.25 -8.82 8.70
CA THR A 104 16.71 -8.91 8.57
C THR A 104 17.19 -8.00 7.44
N TRP A 105 18.01 -7.01 7.76
CA TRP A 105 18.67 -6.17 6.75
C TRP A 105 19.78 -6.95 6.03
N GLU A 106 20.07 -6.59 4.79
CA GLU A 106 21.29 -7.09 4.13
C GLU A 106 22.53 -6.80 4.96
N ASP A 107 23.53 -7.68 4.91
CA ASP A 107 24.75 -7.59 5.73
C ASP A 107 25.46 -6.22 5.59
N LYS A 108 25.45 -5.64 4.37
CA LYS A 108 26.05 -4.33 4.09
C LYS A 108 25.33 -3.16 4.80
N LEU A 109 24.11 -3.39 5.30
CA LEU A 109 23.26 -2.40 5.99
C LEU A 109 23.13 -2.70 7.49
N LYS A 110 23.85 -3.70 8.04
CA LYS A 110 23.72 -4.08 9.46
C LYS A 110 24.02 -2.94 10.45
N ASP A 111 24.91 -2.03 10.07
CA ASP A 111 25.29 -0.86 10.88
C ASP A 111 24.36 0.35 10.66
N MET A 112 23.41 0.24 9.72
CA MET A 112 22.33 1.19 9.44
C MET A 112 20.98 0.46 9.28
N PRO A 113 20.46 -0.17 10.34
CA PRO A 113 19.26 -1.00 10.27
C PRO A 113 17.98 -0.15 10.25
N TYR A 114 17.91 0.83 9.36
CA TYR A 114 16.78 1.74 9.17
C TYR A 114 16.63 2.14 7.71
N PHE A 115 15.41 2.45 7.31
CA PHE A 115 15.12 3.10 6.04
C PHE A 115 15.60 4.57 6.13
N GLN A 116 16.64 4.91 5.35
CA GLN A 116 17.08 6.28 5.18
C GLN A 116 16.21 6.96 4.12
N ALA A 117 15.63 8.11 4.47
CA ALA A 117 14.77 8.87 3.58
C ALA A 117 15.22 10.31 3.45
N HIS A 118 14.84 10.92 2.34
CA HIS A 118 14.92 12.35 2.10
C HIS A 118 13.51 12.93 2.02
N GLN A 119 13.28 14.12 2.58
CA GLN A 119 12.02 14.84 2.36
C GLN A 119 12.20 15.97 1.33
N GLY A 120 11.09 16.49 0.80
CA GLY A 120 11.12 17.71 -0.02
C GLY A 120 11.49 17.54 -1.49
N GLY A 121 11.24 16.36 -2.07
CA GLY A 121 11.32 16.18 -3.53
C GLY A 121 11.69 14.78 -4.01
N ALA A 122 12.28 13.96 -3.14
CA ALA A 122 12.56 12.56 -3.43
C ALA A 122 11.31 11.70 -3.28
N LEU A 123 11.17 10.71 -4.16
CA LEU A 123 10.25 9.59 -4.00
C LEU A 123 11.04 8.35 -3.59
N PHE A 124 10.42 7.48 -2.79
CA PHE A 124 11.02 6.21 -2.37
C PHE A 124 10.11 5.05 -2.72
N GLY A 125 10.51 4.28 -3.73
CA GLY A 125 9.78 3.11 -4.19
C GLY A 125 9.97 1.96 -3.21
N MET A 126 8.89 1.25 -2.88
CA MET A 126 8.93 -0.02 -2.14
C MET A 126 8.38 -1.14 -3.00
N LEU A 127 9.13 -2.23 -3.08
CA LEU A 127 8.77 -3.44 -3.83
C LEU A 127 8.81 -4.66 -2.91
N PHE A 128 7.67 -5.36 -2.82
CA PHE A 128 7.50 -6.55 -1.99
C PHE A 128 7.49 -7.81 -2.86
N THR A 129 8.45 -8.70 -2.64
CA THR A 129 8.55 -9.99 -3.35
C THR A 129 8.34 -11.15 -2.39
N PHE A 130 7.13 -11.70 -2.36
CA PHE A 130 6.75 -12.83 -1.51
C PHE A 130 7.19 -14.16 -2.12
N LYS A 131 7.73 -15.04 -1.28
CA LYS A 131 8.22 -16.37 -1.65
C LYS A 131 7.66 -17.44 -0.72
N ASP A 132 7.41 -18.63 -1.26
CA ASP A 132 7.05 -19.81 -0.50
C ASP A 132 8.26 -20.43 0.24
N ALA A 133 8.02 -21.51 0.98
CA ALA A 133 9.07 -22.23 1.72
C ALA A 133 10.16 -22.86 0.82
N LYS A 134 9.91 -22.99 -0.49
CA LYS A 134 10.87 -23.47 -1.48
C LYS A 134 11.62 -22.31 -2.16
N GLY A 135 11.36 -21.06 -1.75
CA GLY A 135 11.92 -19.86 -2.35
C GLY A 135 11.26 -19.45 -3.67
N LYS A 136 10.18 -20.11 -4.10
CA LYS A 136 9.45 -19.77 -5.31
C LYS A 136 8.57 -18.55 -5.04
N ARG A 137 8.59 -17.58 -5.94
CA ARG A 137 7.74 -16.39 -5.85
C ARG A 137 6.25 -16.74 -5.90
N VAL A 138 5.46 -16.10 -5.04
CA VAL A 138 3.99 -16.29 -4.93
C VAL A 138 3.17 -15.01 -5.15
N ASN A 139 3.79 -13.90 -5.57
CA ASN A 139 3.08 -12.65 -5.85
C ASN A 139 1.94 -12.82 -6.87
N ASP A 140 2.06 -13.72 -7.85
CA ASP A 140 1.02 -13.97 -8.85
C ASP A 140 -0.27 -14.51 -8.20
N VAL A 141 -0.12 -15.43 -7.24
CA VAL A 141 -1.24 -15.94 -6.43
C VAL A 141 -1.85 -14.82 -5.60
N LEU A 142 -1.01 -13.97 -4.99
CA LEU A 142 -1.48 -12.84 -4.19
C LEU A 142 -2.25 -11.83 -5.06
N THR A 143 -1.84 -11.59 -6.31
CA THR A 143 -2.55 -10.76 -7.29
C THR A 143 -3.94 -11.32 -7.62
N GLU A 144 -4.08 -12.63 -7.80
CA GLU A 144 -5.38 -13.29 -7.99
C GLU A 144 -6.29 -13.11 -6.77
N LEU A 145 -5.71 -13.04 -5.57
CA LEU A 145 -6.40 -12.77 -4.31
C LEU A 145 -6.53 -11.27 -4.01
N SER A 146 -6.19 -10.38 -4.94
CA SER A 146 -6.05 -8.94 -4.66
C SER A 146 -7.30 -8.29 -4.11
N ASP A 147 -8.50 -8.77 -4.46
CA ASP A 147 -9.75 -8.27 -3.92
C ASP A 147 -9.92 -8.53 -2.41
N HIS A 148 -9.03 -9.31 -1.80
CA HIS A 148 -9.08 -9.67 -0.37
C HIS A 148 -7.85 -9.25 0.42
N TYR A 149 -6.81 -8.67 -0.20
CA TYR A 149 -5.57 -8.33 0.48
C TYR A 149 -5.16 -6.88 0.26
N GLN A 150 -4.57 -6.26 1.27
CA GLN A 150 -3.97 -4.92 1.16
C GLN A 150 -2.86 -4.72 2.18
N ILE A 151 -1.78 -4.06 1.75
CA ILE A 151 -0.72 -3.57 2.62
C ILE A 151 -1.08 -2.17 3.09
N PHE A 152 -0.98 -1.96 4.40
CA PHE A 152 -1.18 -0.67 5.05
C PHE A 152 0.12 -0.13 5.61
N PHE A 153 0.26 1.20 5.56
CA PHE A 153 1.42 1.96 6.00
C PHE A 153 0.95 3.06 6.96
N THR A 154 1.36 2.95 8.23
CA THR A 154 1.09 4.01 9.22
C THR A 154 2.35 4.30 10.02
N ILE A 155 2.43 5.46 10.66
CA ILE A 155 3.40 5.59 11.76
C ILE A 155 2.96 4.67 12.92
N ALA A 156 3.90 4.27 13.77
CA ALA A 156 3.61 3.49 14.95
C ALA A 156 3.62 4.37 16.20
N GLU A 157 2.63 4.19 17.08
CA GLU A 157 2.57 4.82 18.40
C GLU A 157 3.29 4.00 19.47
N LYS A 158 3.72 2.79 19.11
CA LYS A 158 4.48 1.89 19.98
C LYS A 158 5.67 1.33 19.22
N ASP A 159 6.77 1.12 19.92
CA ASP A 159 7.94 0.42 19.38
C ASP A 159 7.76 -1.11 19.47
N ALA A 160 8.80 -1.85 19.06
CA ALA A 160 8.79 -3.32 19.04
C ALA A 160 8.65 -3.96 20.43
N THR A 161 8.90 -3.21 21.51
CA THR A 161 8.72 -3.67 22.90
C THR A 161 7.31 -3.38 23.43
N GLY A 162 6.51 -2.63 22.67
CA GLY A 162 5.18 -2.17 23.09
C GLY A 162 5.20 -0.87 23.90
N ALA A 163 6.38 -0.27 24.11
CA ALA A 163 6.51 1.04 24.75
C ALA A 163 6.00 2.13 23.82
N ILE A 164 5.45 3.21 24.40
CA ILE A 164 4.99 4.37 23.62
C ILE A 164 6.18 4.94 22.85
N HIS A 165 5.98 5.13 21.55
CA HIS A 165 6.95 5.70 20.65
C HIS A 165 6.41 7.02 20.10
N GLU A 166 7.16 8.09 20.35
CA GLU A 166 6.89 9.40 19.77
C GLU A 166 7.76 9.62 18.53
N VAL A 167 7.18 10.29 17.52
CA VAL A 167 7.95 10.77 16.37
C VAL A 167 8.88 11.88 16.85
N LYS A 168 10.17 11.74 16.54
CA LYS A 168 11.21 12.69 16.96
C LYS A 168 11.80 13.44 15.77
N ASP A 169 12.34 14.62 16.03
CA ASP A 169 13.23 15.32 15.11
C ASP A 169 14.64 14.74 15.23
N LEU A 170 15.16 14.18 14.14
CA LEU A 170 16.47 13.54 14.05
C LEU A 170 17.61 14.48 14.45
N ARG A 171 17.45 15.80 14.24
CA ARG A 171 18.49 16.77 14.57
C ARG A 171 18.63 17.00 16.08
N THR A 172 17.53 16.92 16.82
CA THR A 172 17.45 17.33 18.23
C THR A 172 17.11 16.20 19.19
N ASP A 173 16.68 15.05 18.68
CA ASP A 173 16.10 13.91 19.42
C ASP A 173 14.89 14.28 20.30
N LYS A 174 14.30 15.45 20.05
CA LYS A 174 13.08 15.91 20.72
C LYS A 174 11.84 15.49 19.93
N PRO A 175 10.67 15.35 20.59
CA PRO A 175 9.42 15.13 19.88
C PRO A 175 9.18 16.20 18.83
N ILE A 176 8.62 15.82 17.68
CA ILE A 176 8.25 16.81 16.67
C ILE A 176 7.11 17.70 17.17
N ALA A 177 7.15 18.97 16.77
CA ALA A 177 6.14 19.93 17.15
C ALA A 177 4.97 19.84 16.16
N TRP A 178 4.01 18.96 16.45
CA TRP A 178 2.82 18.74 15.62
C TRP A 178 2.02 20.03 15.33
N ASP A 179 2.03 20.98 16.27
CA ASP A 179 1.43 22.31 16.07
C ASP A 179 2.10 23.09 14.93
N HIS A 180 3.38 22.87 14.65
CA HIS A 180 4.07 23.50 13.51
C HIS A 180 3.52 22.98 12.19
N TYR A 181 3.29 21.67 12.08
CA TYR A 181 2.67 21.06 10.89
C TYR A 181 1.27 21.61 10.65
N THR A 182 0.48 21.74 11.72
CA THR A 182 -0.87 22.34 11.63
C THR A 182 -0.81 23.82 11.24
N LYS A 183 0.14 24.60 11.78
CA LYS A 183 0.29 26.03 11.41
C LYS A 183 0.75 26.22 9.96
N ALA A 184 1.73 25.44 9.53
CA ALA A 184 2.27 25.53 8.17
C ALA A 184 1.26 25.03 7.11
N LYS A 185 0.39 24.07 7.47
CA LYS A 185 -0.71 23.58 6.63
C LYS A 185 -2.01 23.39 7.45
N PRO A 186 -2.79 24.47 7.69
CA PRO A 186 -4.00 24.43 8.53
C PRO A 186 -5.08 23.46 8.09
N SER A 187 -5.07 23.05 6.81
CA SER A 187 -6.01 22.07 6.26
C SER A 187 -5.73 20.63 6.71
N ILE A 188 -4.64 20.37 7.45
CA ILE A 188 -4.23 19.02 7.84
C ILE A 188 -4.03 18.99 9.36
N PRO A 189 -5.08 18.67 10.12
CA PRO A 189 -4.96 18.48 11.56
C PRO A 189 -4.01 17.31 11.86
N THR A 190 -3.45 17.26 13.08
CA THR A 190 -2.48 16.26 13.54
C THR A 190 -2.87 15.64 14.89
N THR A 191 -4.17 15.55 15.19
CA THR A 191 -4.69 15.06 16.48
C THR A 191 -4.87 13.55 16.52
N THR A 192 -5.12 12.91 15.36
CA THR A 192 -5.23 11.45 15.26
C THR A 192 -3.98 10.81 14.63
N LEU A 193 -3.86 9.49 14.76
CA LEU A 193 -2.76 8.72 14.17
C LEU A 193 -2.77 8.81 12.63
N GLU A 194 -3.93 8.76 12.01
CA GLU A 194 -4.08 8.85 10.55
C GLU A 194 -3.66 10.23 10.06
N GLN A 195 -4.11 11.27 10.77
CA GLN A 195 -3.75 12.65 10.54
C GLN A 195 -2.24 12.89 10.63
N ARG A 196 -1.59 12.37 11.69
CA ARG A 196 -0.14 12.41 11.86
C ARG A 196 0.59 11.62 10.77
N THR A 197 0.09 10.46 10.39
CA THR A 197 0.65 9.66 9.28
C THR A 197 0.66 10.48 7.99
N LYS A 198 -0.49 11.05 7.64
CA LYS A 198 -0.64 11.91 6.45
C LYS A 198 0.21 13.18 6.52
N ALA A 199 0.55 13.66 7.71
CA ALA A 199 1.41 14.83 7.89
C ALA A 199 2.88 14.53 7.57
N ILE A 200 3.34 13.30 7.82
CA ILE A 200 4.74 12.89 7.60
C ILE A 200 4.98 12.43 6.16
N PHE A 201 4.11 11.56 5.63
CA PHE A 201 4.30 11.01 4.30
C PHE A 201 2.99 10.79 3.55
N GLU A 202 3.08 10.78 2.23
CA GLU A 202 2.07 10.28 1.31
C GLU A 202 2.56 8.96 0.72
N TYR A 203 1.70 7.96 0.64
CA TYR A 203 1.99 6.71 -0.07
C TYR A 203 1.04 6.55 -1.25
N VAL A 204 1.61 6.41 -2.45
CA VAL A 204 0.85 6.21 -3.68
C VAL A 204 1.05 4.77 -4.13
N TYR A 205 -0.05 4.01 -4.17
CA TYR A 205 -0.06 2.71 -4.84
C TYR A 205 0.22 2.91 -6.32
N ARG A 206 1.31 2.32 -6.83
CA ARG A 206 1.66 2.46 -8.25
C ARG A 206 1.26 1.21 -9.00
N ASP A 207 -0.05 1.11 -9.13
CA ASP A 207 -0.69 -0.08 -9.65
C ASP A 207 -1.85 0.21 -10.63
N THR A 208 -2.19 1.47 -10.87
CA THR A 208 -3.16 1.87 -11.89
C THR A 208 -2.43 2.35 -13.13
N LYS A 209 -2.71 1.70 -14.27
CA LYS A 209 -2.62 2.35 -15.58
C LYS A 209 -3.44 3.64 -15.47
N ASP A 210 -2.80 4.81 -15.46
CA ASP A 210 -3.54 6.04 -15.67
C ASP A 210 -4.20 5.90 -17.06
N PRO A 211 -5.54 5.97 -17.19
CA PRO A 211 -6.21 5.95 -18.48
C PRO A 211 -5.69 7.05 -19.43
N TYR A 212 -5.01 8.07 -18.92
CA TYR A 212 -4.32 9.08 -19.73
C TYR A 212 -3.26 8.51 -20.69
N TYR A 213 -2.64 7.37 -20.37
CA TYR A 213 -1.63 6.72 -21.22
C TYR A 213 -2.20 5.70 -22.23
N GLU A 214 -3.52 5.65 -22.43
CA GLU A 214 -4.06 5.04 -23.67
C GLU A 214 -3.88 5.96 -24.89
N MET A 215 -3.43 7.20 -24.70
CA MET A 215 -3.25 8.18 -25.77
C MET A 215 -1.89 8.87 -25.66
N LYS A 216 -0.84 8.20 -26.13
CA LYS A 216 0.16 8.72 -27.08
C LYS A 216 1.34 7.74 -27.10
N GLY A 217 1.68 7.27 -28.29
CA GLY A 217 2.79 6.36 -28.51
C GLY A 217 4.13 7.06 -28.27
N ASP A 218 4.57 7.08 -27.02
CA ASP A 218 5.99 7.04 -26.72
C ASP A 218 6.38 5.58 -26.48
N GLY A 219 7.35 5.11 -27.26
CA GLY A 219 7.76 3.71 -27.36
C GLY A 219 8.34 3.09 -26.08
N ASP A 220 8.46 3.84 -24.98
CA ASP A 220 9.24 3.46 -23.81
C ASP A 220 8.43 3.23 -22.51
N ALA A 221 7.16 3.64 -22.44
CA ALA A 221 6.36 3.50 -21.21
C ALA A 221 6.06 2.04 -20.79
N LYS A 222 6.44 1.04 -21.61
CA LYS A 222 6.29 -0.36 -21.25
C LYS A 222 7.36 -0.81 -20.26
N ASP A 223 8.63 -0.47 -20.49
CA ASP A 223 9.76 -1.01 -19.73
C ASP A 223 10.10 -0.21 -18.46
N HIS A 224 9.52 0.99 -18.38
CA HIS A 224 9.63 1.95 -17.28
C HIS A 224 8.51 1.81 -16.24
N LEU A 225 8.20 0.58 -15.86
CA LEU A 225 7.22 0.33 -14.80
C LEU A 225 7.83 -0.62 -13.79
N LEU A 226 7.63 -0.32 -12.52
CA LEU A 226 7.89 -1.17 -11.36
C LEU A 226 7.37 -2.60 -11.65
N ARG A 227 8.22 -3.48 -12.18
CA ARG A 227 7.85 -4.84 -12.60
C ARG A 227 8.32 -5.82 -11.54
N ILE A 228 7.39 -6.63 -11.03
CA ILE A 228 7.75 -7.93 -10.46
C ILE A 228 7.73 -8.84 -11.68
N PRO A 229 8.86 -9.44 -12.09
CA PRO A 229 8.94 -10.19 -13.34
C PRO A 229 7.82 -11.24 -13.44
N GLY A 230 6.93 -11.23 -14.43
CA GLY A 230 5.88 -12.26 -14.57
C GLY A 230 4.54 -12.02 -13.86
N THR A 231 4.34 -10.89 -13.17
CA THR A 231 3.00 -10.48 -12.67
C THR A 231 2.20 -9.72 -13.73
N GLN A 232 0.87 -9.86 -13.75
CA GLN A 232 -0.01 -8.98 -14.55
C GLN A 232 0.01 -7.52 -14.04
N ASN A 233 -0.26 -6.55 -14.93
CA ASN A 233 -0.40 -5.11 -14.64
C ASN A 233 -1.77 -4.78 -14.00
N LEU A 234 -2.22 -5.56 -13.03
CA LEU A 234 -3.47 -5.36 -12.30
C LEU A 234 -3.15 -5.42 -10.82
N ASN A 235 -3.03 -4.29 -10.12
CA ASN A 235 -2.63 -4.38 -8.72
C ASN A 235 -3.44 -3.42 -7.83
N LYS A 236 -3.89 -3.96 -6.69
CA LYS A 236 -4.78 -3.28 -5.75
C LYS A 236 -4.23 -3.37 -4.33
N ILE A 237 -3.10 -4.07 -4.13
CA ILE A 237 -2.64 -4.59 -2.83
C ILE A 237 -1.51 -3.72 -2.24
N GLY A 238 -0.86 -2.86 -3.04
CA GLY A 238 0.27 -2.06 -2.59
C GLY A 238 1.59 -2.81 -2.51
N MET A 239 1.73 -3.90 -3.28
CA MET A 239 3.01 -4.61 -3.43
C MET A 239 4.09 -3.76 -4.11
N LYS A 240 3.65 -2.68 -4.78
CA LYS A 240 4.46 -1.67 -5.44
C LYS A 240 3.85 -0.31 -5.15
N GLY A 241 4.69 0.63 -4.78
CA GLY A 241 4.27 2.00 -4.56
C GLY A 241 5.46 2.85 -4.19
N HIS A 242 5.19 4.12 -3.92
CA HIS A 242 6.23 5.01 -3.45
C HIS A 242 5.75 5.91 -2.33
N PHE A 243 6.71 6.28 -1.49
CA PHE A 243 6.58 7.28 -0.45
C PHE A 243 7.07 8.62 -0.96
N LYS A 244 6.31 9.65 -0.65
CA LYS A 244 6.78 11.03 -0.64
C LYS A 244 6.82 11.51 0.80
N PHE A 245 8.01 11.77 1.33
CA PHE A 245 8.18 12.39 2.63
C PHE A 245 8.04 13.91 2.49
N LEU A 246 7.18 14.48 3.33
CA LEU A 246 6.58 15.77 3.03
C LEU A 246 7.30 16.89 3.75
N ASP A 247 7.69 17.91 2.98
CA ASP A 247 8.27 19.15 3.49
C ASP A 247 7.17 20.12 3.93
N ARG A 248 6.45 19.78 5.02
CA ARG A 248 5.22 20.50 5.41
C ARG A 248 5.41 21.60 6.44
N ASP A 249 6.45 21.54 7.25
CA ASP A 249 6.75 22.51 8.30
C ASP A 249 7.76 23.58 7.85
N TRP A 250 8.12 23.59 6.58
CA TRP A 250 8.96 24.62 5.99
C TRP A 250 8.31 26.00 6.10
N ASP A 251 9.07 27.01 6.52
CA ASP A 251 8.63 28.40 6.71
C ASP A 251 7.43 28.54 7.67
N TRP A 252 7.23 27.61 8.63
CA TRP A 252 6.14 27.69 9.61
C TRP A 252 6.11 28.99 10.42
N ASP A 253 7.27 29.64 10.56
CA ASP A 253 7.47 30.89 11.29
C ASP A 253 7.72 32.10 10.37
N GLU A 254 7.59 31.93 9.05
CA GLU A 254 7.91 32.94 8.02
C GLU A 254 9.36 33.48 8.06
N LYS A 255 10.22 32.89 8.90
CA LYS A 255 11.61 33.33 9.14
C LYS A 255 12.64 32.32 8.64
N GLY A 256 12.22 31.30 7.89
CA GLY A 256 13.13 30.31 7.32
C GLY A 256 13.62 29.27 8.32
N SER A 257 12.86 29.02 9.40
CA SER A 257 13.19 27.94 10.33
C SER A 257 13.35 26.61 9.59
N PRO A 258 14.34 25.79 9.99
CA PRO A 258 14.54 24.47 9.40
C PRO A 258 13.32 23.58 9.63
N SER A 259 12.93 22.85 8.60
CA SER A 259 12.03 21.70 8.76
C SER A 259 12.59 20.66 9.71
N GLN A 260 11.77 20.15 10.60
CA GLN A 260 12.08 19.00 11.43
C GLN A 260 12.27 17.76 10.55
N LEU A 261 13.23 16.92 10.90
CA LEU A 261 13.57 15.71 10.16
C LEU A 261 12.99 14.49 10.90
N ALA A 262 11.87 13.95 10.44
CA ALA A 262 11.17 12.91 11.19
C ALA A 262 11.99 11.61 11.35
N SER A 263 12.05 11.11 12.58
CA SER A 263 12.55 9.79 12.95
C SER A 263 11.45 9.03 13.66
N PHE A 264 11.04 7.89 13.12
CA PHE A 264 9.87 7.14 13.59
C PHE A 264 9.91 5.66 13.17
N TYR A 265 8.96 4.87 13.64
CA TYR A 265 8.69 3.53 13.08
C TYR A 265 7.54 3.57 12.08
N LEU A 266 7.79 3.13 10.85
CA LEU A 266 6.77 2.81 9.87
C LEU A 266 6.22 1.42 10.16
N LYS A 267 4.95 1.35 10.53
CA LYS A 267 4.20 0.12 10.67
C LYS A 267 3.71 -0.32 9.30
N ILE A 268 4.17 -1.50 8.88
CA ILE A 268 3.76 -2.15 7.63
C ILE A 268 2.91 -3.35 8.00
N SER A 269 1.65 -3.37 7.59
CA SER A 269 0.71 -4.45 7.90
C SER A 269 0.08 -5.00 6.63
N LEU A 270 0.32 -6.27 6.30
CA LEU A 270 -0.50 -6.97 5.31
C LEU A 270 -1.76 -7.48 6.01
N LYS A 271 -2.93 -7.14 5.48
CA LYS A 271 -4.22 -7.59 6.01
C LYS A 271 -5.04 -8.30 4.94
N GLN A 272 -5.83 -9.26 5.41
CA GLN A 272 -6.81 -10.00 4.61
C GLN A 272 -8.23 -9.60 5.03
N SER A 273 -9.12 -9.35 4.08
CA SER A 273 -10.53 -9.10 4.34
C SER A 273 -11.39 -10.36 4.19
N THR A 274 -12.41 -10.52 5.04
CA THR A 274 -13.35 -11.66 4.98
C THR A 274 -14.21 -11.64 3.70
N GLY A 275 -14.43 -10.46 3.13
CA GLY A 275 -15.13 -10.22 1.86
C GLY A 275 -14.27 -9.43 0.88
N SER A 276 -14.86 -8.90 -0.19
CA SER A 276 -14.17 -7.94 -1.06
C SER A 276 -13.71 -6.73 -0.25
N LYS A 277 -12.50 -6.25 -0.50
CA LYS A 277 -11.98 -5.00 0.07
C LYS A 277 -12.57 -3.75 -0.60
N PHE A 278 -13.30 -3.94 -1.70
CA PHE A 278 -13.94 -2.86 -2.43
C PHE A 278 -15.31 -2.56 -1.84
N PHE A 279 -15.55 -1.29 -1.56
CA PHE A 279 -16.81 -0.78 -1.03
C PHE A 279 -17.28 0.42 -1.84
N LYS A 280 -18.58 0.70 -1.78
CA LYS A 280 -19.18 1.82 -2.48
C LYS A 280 -19.03 3.08 -1.62
N HIS A 281 -18.22 4.02 -2.09
CA HIS A 281 -18.06 5.36 -1.55
C HIS A 281 -18.99 6.34 -2.26
N ASP A 282 -19.64 7.21 -1.49
CA ASP A 282 -20.68 8.12 -2.00
C ASP A 282 -20.18 9.06 -3.09
N GLN A 283 -18.92 9.50 -3.01
CA GLN A 283 -18.34 10.47 -3.94
C GLN A 283 -17.48 9.86 -5.04
N HIS A 284 -16.97 8.64 -4.84
CA HIS A 284 -15.90 8.06 -5.67
C HIS A 284 -16.29 6.70 -6.26
N GLY A 285 -17.51 6.22 -6.03
CA GLY A 285 -17.97 4.93 -6.53
C GLY A 285 -17.26 3.79 -5.81
N LEU A 286 -16.88 2.75 -6.54
CA LEU A 286 -16.29 1.54 -5.96
C LEU A 286 -14.78 1.75 -5.72
N ILE A 287 -14.37 1.83 -4.45
CA ILE A 287 -12.97 2.06 -4.04
C ILE A 287 -12.52 1.04 -2.98
N SER A 288 -11.21 0.93 -2.73
CA SER A 288 -10.65 0.20 -1.60
C SER A 288 -10.31 1.14 -0.44
N SER A 289 -9.87 0.58 0.69
CA SER A 289 -9.38 1.37 1.82
C SER A 289 -8.17 2.22 1.45
N GLU A 290 -7.99 3.33 2.16
CA GLU A 290 -6.79 4.16 2.09
C GLU A 290 -5.53 3.39 2.52
N SER A 291 -4.35 3.84 2.09
CA SER A 291 -3.08 3.16 2.42
C SER A 291 -2.71 3.21 3.89
N TYR A 292 -3.28 4.14 4.65
CA TYR A 292 -2.98 4.35 6.06
C TYR A 292 -4.15 3.97 6.99
N GLN A 293 -5.31 3.62 6.46
CA GLN A 293 -6.49 3.37 7.29
C GLN A 293 -7.38 2.28 6.68
N PRO A 294 -7.54 1.12 7.35
CA PRO A 294 -8.51 0.12 6.97
C PRO A 294 -9.94 0.67 7.07
N GLU A 295 -10.76 0.37 6.06
CA GLU A 295 -12.18 0.76 6.04
C GLU A 295 -12.94 0.06 7.18
N PRO A 296 -13.58 0.79 8.11
CA PRO A 296 -14.25 0.21 9.28
C PRO A 296 -15.38 -0.76 8.95
N SER A 297 -16.07 -0.58 7.82
CA SER A 297 -17.15 -1.49 7.40
C SER A 297 -16.65 -2.86 6.92
N ILE A 298 -15.33 -3.03 6.74
CA ILE A 298 -14.71 -4.27 6.26
C ILE A 298 -14.02 -4.98 7.42
N GLN A 299 -14.30 -6.27 7.57
CA GLN A 299 -13.62 -7.10 8.57
C GLN A 299 -12.24 -7.50 8.04
N TRP A 300 -11.20 -7.09 8.78
CA TRP A 300 -9.80 -7.34 8.45
C TRP A 300 -9.12 -8.24 9.47
N THR A 301 -8.33 -9.19 8.98
CA THR A 301 -7.41 -10.01 9.79
C THR A 301 -5.98 -9.66 9.39
N THR A 302 -5.11 -9.42 10.37
CA THR A 302 -3.69 -9.15 10.12
C THR A 302 -2.98 -10.45 9.72
N VAL A 303 -2.33 -10.44 8.55
CA VAL A 303 -1.48 -11.53 8.07
C VAL A 303 -0.09 -11.43 8.69
N PHE A 304 0.47 -10.22 8.70
CA PHE A 304 1.64 -9.88 9.48
C PHE A 304 1.68 -8.37 9.78
N GLU A 305 2.50 -8.01 10.76
CA GLU A 305 2.88 -6.63 11.03
C GLU A 305 4.37 -6.55 11.33
N VAL A 306 5.03 -5.51 10.81
CA VAL A 306 6.43 -5.20 11.10
C VAL A 306 6.61 -3.70 11.33
N LEU A 307 7.49 -3.36 12.26
CA LEU A 307 7.94 -1.99 12.50
C LEU A 307 9.28 -1.77 11.81
N LEU A 308 9.29 -0.95 10.76
CA LEU A 308 10.48 -0.53 10.05
C LEU A 308 10.95 0.81 10.61
N PRO A 309 12.15 0.92 11.21
CA PRO A 309 12.68 2.21 11.60
C PRO A 309 12.93 3.07 10.36
N VAL A 310 12.43 4.31 10.38
CA VAL A 310 12.61 5.30 9.31
C VAL A 310 13.33 6.51 9.89
N ARG A 311 14.35 6.99 9.17
CA ARG A 311 15.05 8.24 9.49
C ARG A 311 15.03 9.11 8.24
N VAL A 312 14.31 10.22 8.30
CA VAL A 312 14.46 11.29 7.32
C VAL A 312 15.77 11.99 7.64
N ILE A 313 16.80 11.77 6.83
CA ILE A 313 18.17 12.19 7.16
C ILE A 313 18.50 13.59 6.68
N ALA A 314 17.78 14.10 5.67
CA ALA A 314 17.95 15.45 5.16
C ALA A 314 16.72 15.89 4.35
N ASN A 315 16.62 17.20 4.12
CA ASN A 315 15.61 17.82 3.27
C ASN A 315 16.23 18.28 1.95
N LYS A 316 15.78 17.76 0.80
CA LYS A 316 16.31 18.15 -0.52
C LYS A 316 16.11 19.64 -0.81
N ARG A 317 15.14 20.30 -0.16
CA ARG A 317 14.98 21.76 -0.25
C ARG A 317 16.08 22.54 0.48
N ASP A 318 16.61 21.99 1.57
CA ASP A 318 17.78 22.57 2.24
C ASP A 318 19.00 22.57 1.32
N LEU A 319 19.17 21.58 0.44
CA LEU A 319 20.28 21.58 -0.52
C LEU A 319 20.27 22.83 -1.43
N LEU A 320 19.09 23.29 -1.83
CA LEU A 320 18.93 24.46 -2.70
C LEU A 320 19.06 25.78 -1.94
N LYS A 321 18.47 25.88 -0.74
CA LYS A 321 18.39 27.15 0.01
C LYS A 321 19.48 27.32 1.07
N TYR A 322 19.86 26.24 1.74
CA TYR A 322 20.80 26.22 2.87
C TYR A 322 21.78 25.03 2.75
N PRO A 323 22.62 24.98 1.70
CA PRO A 323 23.44 23.81 1.38
C PRO A 323 24.32 23.35 2.54
N ASN A 324 24.88 24.28 3.33
CA ASN A 324 25.68 23.94 4.52
C ASN A 324 24.89 23.11 5.54
N ARG A 325 23.58 23.38 5.70
CA ARG A 325 22.70 22.61 6.57
C ARG A 325 22.48 21.21 6.03
N TYR A 326 22.13 21.10 4.74
CA TYR A 326 21.94 19.80 4.09
C TYR A 326 23.16 18.89 4.27
N TRP A 327 24.35 19.40 3.95
CA TRP A 327 25.58 18.63 4.08
C TRP A 327 25.93 18.32 5.54
N SER A 328 25.59 19.19 6.48
CA SER A 328 25.75 18.91 7.92
C SER A 328 24.83 17.78 8.40
N ASP A 329 23.61 17.69 7.89
CA ASP A 329 22.68 16.62 8.24
C ASP A 329 23.12 15.27 7.66
N MET A 330 23.52 15.28 6.38
CA MET A 330 24.09 14.11 5.70
C MET A 330 25.35 13.62 6.44
N ALA A 331 26.26 14.53 6.76
CA ALA A 331 27.50 14.24 7.49
C ALA A 331 27.23 13.59 8.85
N ARG A 332 26.24 14.09 9.59
CA ARG A 332 25.82 13.50 10.86
C ARG A 332 25.27 12.08 10.69
N ALA A 333 24.45 11.85 9.66
CA ALA A 333 23.84 10.55 9.41
C ALA A 333 24.88 9.47 9.06
N PHE A 334 25.93 9.85 8.31
CA PHE A 334 26.94 8.90 7.80
C PHE A 334 28.30 8.98 8.51
N LYS A 335 28.41 9.76 9.59
CA LYS A 335 29.62 9.94 10.39
C LYS A 335 30.81 10.41 9.54
N LYS A 336 30.56 11.46 8.74
CA LYS A 336 31.51 12.13 7.85
C LYS A 336 31.59 13.63 8.19
N THR A 337 32.47 14.38 7.53
CA THR A 337 32.37 15.84 7.49
C THR A 337 31.41 16.31 6.39
N PRO A 338 30.86 17.54 6.49
CA PRO A 338 30.05 18.12 5.41
C PRO A 338 30.80 18.15 4.07
N GLU A 339 32.10 18.47 4.10
CA GLU A 339 32.96 18.53 2.92
C GLU A 339 33.15 17.16 2.29
N GLU A 340 33.41 16.12 3.10
CA GLU A 340 33.54 14.73 2.61
C GLU A 340 32.25 14.24 1.94
N MET A 341 31.09 14.54 2.53
CA MET A 341 29.80 14.15 1.94
C MET A 341 29.54 14.87 0.61
N LYS A 342 29.82 16.16 0.57
CA LYS A 342 29.65 16.98 -0.63
C LYS A 342 30.57 16.52 -1.76
N GLU A 343 31.85 16.36 -1.46
CA GLU A 343 32.84 15.89 -2.44
C GLU A 343 32.45 14.51 -2.95
N ASN A 344 32.09 13.57 -2.07
CA ASN A 344 31.64 12.24 -2.47
C ASN A 344 30.42 12.24 -3.40
N ASP A 345 29.44 13.12 -3.15
CA ASP A 345 28.29 13.25 -4.04
C ASP A 345 28.66 13.90 -5.38
N GLU A 346 29.52 14.91 -5.38
CA GLU A 346 29.93 15.62 -6.61
C GLU A 346 30.87 14.79 -7.49
N THR A 347 31.73 13.95 -6.90
CA THR A 347 32.75 13.18 -7.61
C THR A 347 32.42 11.71 -7.83
N SER A 348 31.31 11.20 -7.27
CA SER A 348 30.93 9.80 -7.45
C SER A 348 30.63 9.49 -8.92
N GLU A 349 31.00 8.28 -9.35
CA GLU A 349 30.85 7.86 -10.74
C GLU A 349 29.37 7.91 -11.16
N PRO A 350 29.07 8.35 -12.39
CA PRO A 350 27.72 8.23 -12.94
C PRO A 350 27.24 6.79 -12.78
N GLY A 351 26.03 6.64 -12.24
CA GLY A 351 25.45 5.32 -12.07
C GLY A 351 25.12 4.70 -13.42
N ASN A 352 25.35 3.40 -13.54
CA ASN A 352 24.75 2.61 -14.62
C ASN A 352 23.30 2.28 -14.26
N ASP A 353 22.49 2.03 -15.28
CA ASP A 353 21.09 1.62 -15.10
C ASP A 353 20.98 0.14 -14.67
N ASP A 354 22.00 -0.46 -14.06
CA ASP A 354 21.95 -1.86 -13.61
C ASP A 354 21.04 -2.04 -12.36
N SER A 355 20.18 -1.06 -12.08
CA SER A 355 19.20 -1.17 -11.00
C SER A 355 18.22 -2.29 -11.31
N SER A 356 17.95 -3.15 -10.32
CA SER A 356 16.87 -4.14 -10.44
C SER A 356 15.46 -3.51 -10.44
N PHE A 357 15.37 -2.19 -10.58
CA PHE A 357 14.20 -1.35 -10.42
C PHE A 357 14.22 -0.31 -11.55
N HIS A 358 14.23 -0.80 -12.78
CA HIS A 358 13.83 0.02 -13.91
C HIS A 358 12.35 0.37 -13.71
N MET A 359 12.10 1.65 -13.49
CA MET A 359 10.82 2.30 -13.71
C MET A 359 10.98 3.31 -14.84
#